data_AF-A0A523J7V6-F1
#
_entry.id   AF-A0A523J7V6-F1
#
_cell.length_a   1.000
_cell.length_b   1.000
_cell.length_c   1.000
_cell.angle_alpha   90.00
_cell.angle_beta   90.00
_cell.angle_gamma   90.00
#
_symmetry.space_group_name_H-M   'P 1'
#
loop_
_entity.id
_entity.type
_entity.pdbx_description
1 polymer ?
#
loop_
_entity_poly.entity_id
_entity_poly.type
_entity_poly.pdbx_seq_one_letter_code
_entity_poly.pdbx_strand_id
1 'polypeptide(L)'
;MADIILKAIDKLPPDTYNVAPDEYVTIRDAMKIVGNPTLPVPLFLIEPTAKILKKTLFKIPEYFISYLKFPCIIDNSNLHKALGDLNFRYNTKETLKNLK
;
A
#
# COMPACT_ATOMS: atom_id res chain seq x y z
N MET A 1 -11.29 -6.83 -5.29
CA MET A 1 -11.78 -5.45 -5.49
C MET A 1 -13.04 -5.39 -6.35
N ALA A 2 -13.08 -5.97 -7.56
CA ALA A 2 -14.26 -5.87 -8.44
C ALA A 2 -15.60 -6.28 -7.79
N ASP A 3 -15.65 -7.39 -7.04
CA ASP A 3 -16.85 -7.81 -6.30
C ASP A 3 -17.32 -6.76 -5.27
N ILE A 4 -16.38 -6.12 -4.58
CA ILE A 4 -16.67 -5.05 -3.61
C ILE A 4 -17.25 -3.83 -4.33
N ILE A 5 -16.71 -3.47 -5.50
CA ILE A 5 -17.22 -2.34 -6.32
C ILE A 5 -18.66 -2.63 -6.78
N LEU A 6 -18.96 -3.85 -7.21
CA LEU A 6 -20.32 -4.23 -7.61
C LEU A 6 -21.29 -4.14 -6.43
N LYS A 7 -20.91 -4.67 -5.25
CA LYS A 7 -21.71 -4.56 -4.03
C LYS A 7 -21.90 -3.12 -3.57
N ALA A 8 -20.93 -2.25 -3.82
CA ALA A 8 -20.98 -0.85 -3.41
C ALA A 8 -22.12 -0.08 -4.06
N ILE A 9 -22.49 -0.43 -5.29
CA ILE A 9 -23.56 0.24 -6.04
C ILE A 9 -24.89 0.17 -5.28
N ASP A 10 -25.20 -0.98 -4.69
CA ASP A 10 -26.51 -1.22 -4.05
C ASP A 10 -26.48 -1.10 -2.52
N LYS A 11 -25.31 -1.32 -1.90
CA LYS A 11 -25.22 -1.55 -0.44
C LYS A 11 -24.46 -0.48 0.33
N LEU A 12 -23.62 0.32 -0.33
CA LEU A 12 -22.86 1.36 0.37
C LEU A 12 -23.58 2.70 0.28
N PRO A 13 -23.84 3.38 1.41
CA PRO A 13 -24.25 4.78 1.36
C PRO A 13 -23.12 5.65 0.80
N PRO A 14 -23.43 6.86 0.30
CA PRO A 14 -22.40 7.79 -0.17
C PRO A 14 -21.44 8.18 0.96
N ASP A 15 -20.21 7.67 0.91
CA ASP A 15 -19.12 7.99 1.83
C ASP A 15 -17.77 7.55 1.21
N THR A 16 -16.66 7.79 1.91
CA THR A 16 -15.32 7.34 1.52
C THR A 16 -14.98 6.02 2.21
N TYR A 17 -14.69 5.00 1.40
CA TYR A 17 -14.31 3.67 1.88
C TYR A 17 -12.94 3.27 1.36
N ASN A 18 -12.06 2.85 2.27
CA ASN A 18 -10.81 2.21 1.89
C ASN A 18 -11.07 0.74 1.53
N VAL A 19 -10.57 0.29 0.38
CA VAL A 19 -10.71 -1.10 -0.09
C VAL A 19 -9.34 -1.77 -0.10
N ALA A 20 -9.03 -2.49 0.98
CA ALA A 20 -7.82 -3.29 1.13
C ALA A 20 -8.11 -4.52 2.02
N PRO A 21 -7.34 -5.61 1.91
CA PRO A 21 -7.34 -6.68 2.91
C PRO A 21 -6.87 -6.19 4.29
N ASP A 22 -7.19 -6.92 5.36
CA ASP A 22 -6.82 -6.62 6.77
C ASP A 22 -5.34 -6.91 7.10
N GLU A 23 -4.45 -6.68 6.14
CA GLU A 23 -3.04 -7.03 6.28
C GLU A 23 -2.15 -5.91 5.74
N TYR A 24 -0.89 -5.96 6.15
CA TYR A 24 0.13 -5.05 5.67
C TYR A 24 1.43 -5.81 5.45
N VAL A 25 2.28 -5.25 4.59
CA VAL A 25 3.62 -5.74 4.34
C VAL A 25 4.59 -4.58 4.31
N THR A 26 5.78 -4.76 4.87
CA THR A 26 6.82 -3.74 4.78
C THR A 26 7.33 -3.66 3.34
N ILE A 27 7.78 -2.48 2.89
CA ILE A 27 8.39 -2.34 1.56
C ILE A 27 9.58 -3.30 1.39
N ARG A 28 10.36 -3.51 2.45
CA ARG A 28 11.47 -4.47 2.46
C ARG A 28 11.00 -5.89 2.18
N ASP A 29 9.94 -6.35 2.83
CA ASP A 29 9.41 -7.70 2.63
C ASP A 29 8.71 -7.83 1.27
N ALA A 30 8.03 -6.78 0.81
CA ALA A 30 7.45 -6.75 -0.53
C ALA A 30 8.52 -6.94 -1.61
N MET A 31 9.65 -6.23 -1.50
CA MET A 31 10.78 -6.38 -2.43
C MET A 31 11.36 -7.80 -2.43
N LYS A 32 11.48 -8.43 -1.26
CA LYS A 32 11.91 -9.84 -1.16
C LYS A 32 10.92 -10.79 -1.85
N ILE A 33 9.61 -10.58 -1.66
CA ILE A 33 8.57 -11.44 -2.26
C ILE A 33 8.63 -11.36 -3.78
N VAL A 34 8.75 -10.16 -4.33
CA VAL A 34 8.87 -9.92 -5.78
C VAL A 34 10.20 -10.46 -6.34
N GLY A 35 11.21 -10.68 -5.50
CA GLY A 35 12.52 -11.18 -5.91
C GLY A 35 13.51 -10.08 -6.30
N ASN A 36 13.22 -8.84 -5.91
CA ASN A 36 14.12 -7.71 -6.13
C ASN A 36 15.16 -7.62 -5.00
N PRO A 37 16.39 -7.16 -5.30
CA PRO A 37 17.42 -6.97 -4.28
C PRO A 37 16.98 -5.94 -3.25
N THR A 38 17.12 -6.27 -1.97
CA THR A 38 16.90 -5.31 -0.87
C THR A 38 18.22 -4.70 -0.43
N LEU A 39 18.35 -3.38 -0.53
CA LEU A 39 19.49 -2.67 0.05
C LEU A 39 19.17 -2.29 1.51
N PRO A 40 19.99 -2.70 2.50
CA PRO A 40 19.83 -2.24 3.87
C PRO A 40 20.28 -0.78 3.97
N VAL A 41 19.34 0.15 3.77
CA VAL A 41 19.59 1.58 3.90
C VAL A 41 19.38 2.01 5.35
N PRO A 42 20.41 2.54 6.05
CA PRO A 42 20.23 3.16 7.35
C PRO A 42 19.22 4.31 7.30
N LEU A 43 18.29 4.37 8.25
CA LEU A 43 17.20 5.37 8.25
C LEU A 43 17.71 6.82 8.20
N PHE A 44 18.85 7.11 8.85
CA PHE A 44 19.45 8.44 8.87
C PHE A 44 19.94 8.90 7.49
N LEU A 45 20.18 7.99 6.54
CA LEU A 45 20.58 8.30 5.17
C LEU A 45 19.39 8.55 4.24
N ILE A 46 18.16 8.20 4.63
CA ILE A 46 16.99 8.33 3.75
C ILE A 46 16.71 9.78 3.38
N GLU A 47 16.78 10.71 4.34
CA GLU A 47 16.45 12.12 4.06
C GLU A 47 17.50 12.83 3.20
N PRO A 48 18.81 12.74 3.49
CA PRO A 48 19.82 13.34 2.65
C PRO A 48 19.80 12.77 1.23
N THR A 49 19.67 11.45 1.08
CA THR A 49 19.62 10.80 -0.23
C THR A 49 18.40 11.22 -1.02
N ALA A 50 17.23 11.30 -0.38
CA ALA A 50 16.01 11.80 -1.01
C ALA A 50 16.13 13.24 -1.51
N LYS A 51 16.74 14.14 -0.71
CA LYS A 51 16.98 15.55 -1.12
C LYS A 51 17.88 15.63 -2.34
N ILE A 52 18.90 14.77 -2.42
CA ILE A 52 19.81 14.68 -3.58
C ILE A 52 19.06 14.13 -4.81
N LEU A 53 18.33 13.02 -4.66
CA LEU A 53 17.60 12.37 -5.77
C LEU A 53 16.55 13.29 -6.40
N LYS A 54 15.85 14.07 -5.57
CA LYS A 54 14.90 15.12 -5.98
C LYS A 54 15.56 16.16 -6.90
N LYS A 55 16.83 16.50 -6.65
CA LYS A 55 17.57 17.52 -7.39
C LYS A 55 18.13 17.00 -8.72
N THR A 56 18.43 15.71 -8.81
CA THR A 56 19.26 15.18 -9.92
C THR A 56 18.55 14.29 -10.93
N LEU A 57 17.51 13.52 -10.57
CA LEU A 57 16.95 12.52 -11.52
C LEU A 57 15.43 12.35 -11.50
N PHE A 58 14.74 12.69 -10.41
CA PHE A 58 13.33 12.36 -10.28
C PHE A 58 12.53 13.56 -9.75
N LYS A 59 11.45 13.95 -10.45
CA LYS A 59 10.41 14.88 -9.94
C LYS A 59 9.54 14.20 -8.85
N ILE A 60 10.18 13.54 -7.89
CA ILE A 60 9.49 12.90 -6.78
C ILE A 60 8.97 14.00 -5.84
N PRO A 61 7.66 14.04 -5.54
CA PRO A 61 7.12 15.00 -4.60
C PRO A 61 7.68 14.80 -3.19
N GLU A 62 7.83 15.89 -2.43
CA GLU A 62 8.42 15.84 -1.09
C GLU A 62 7.63 14.96 -0.12
N TYR A 63 6.30 14.95 -0.26
CA TYR A 63 5.42 14.10 0.53
C TYR A 63 5.66 12.60 0.31
N PHE A 64 6.18 12.19 -0.85
CA PHE A 64 6.40 10.77 -1.15
C PHE A 64 7.45 10.17 -0.22
N ILE A 65 8.50 10.93 0.08
CA ILE A 65 9.56 10.50 1.00
C ILE A 65 9.01 10.39 2.42
N SER A 66 8.16 11.34 2.84
CA SER A 66 7.45 11.25 4.11
C SER A 66 6.53 10.03 4.17
N TYR A 67 5.85 9.68 3.08
CA TYR A 67 5.02 8.49 2.97
C TYR A 67 5.83 7.18 3.10
N LEU A 68 7.02 7.12 2.49
CA LEU A 68 7.91 5.97 2.63
C LEU A 68 8.45 5.81 4.07
N LYS A 69 8.74 6.92 4.76
CA LYS A 69 9.22 6.91 6.14
C LYS A 69 8.12 6.54 7.14
N PHE A 70 6.90 7.01 6.89
CA PHE A 70 5.74 6.85 7.75
C PHE A 70 4.61 6.16 6.99
N PRO A 71 4.71 4.84 6.75
CA PRO A 71 3.67 4.14 6.01
C PRO A 71 2.35 4.22 6.78
N CYS A 72 1.32 4.75 6.14
CA CYS A 72 -0.03 4.72 6.67
C CYS A 72 -0.59 3.31 6.52
N ILE A 73 -1.05 2.70 7.61
CA ILE A 73 -1.81 1.45 7.56
C ILE A 73 -3.24 1.82 7.15
N ILE A 74 -3.79 1.08 6.19
CA ILE A 74 -5.14 1.31 5.70
C ILE A 74 -6.12 0.68 6.68
N ASP A 75 -7.07 1.48 7.17
CA ASP A 75 -8.22 1.00 7.95
C ASP A 75 -9.46 0.89 7.05
N ASN A 76 -10.05 -0.29 7.01
CA ASN A 76 -11.24 -0.65 6.23
C ASN A 76 -12.44 -0.99 7.14
N SER A 77 -12.38 -0.65 8.44
CA SER A 77 -13.44 -0.95 9.41
C SER A 77 -14.83 -0.48 8.96
N ASN A 78 -14.93 0.68 8.31
CA ASN A 78 -16.20 1.19 7.78
C ASN A 78 -16.75 0.33 6.63
N LEU A 79 -15.87 -0.24 5.80
CA LEU A 79 -16.26 -1.14 4.74
C LEU A 79 -16.77 -2.48 5.30
N HIS A 80 -16.08 -3.02 6.32
CA HIS A 80 -16.55 -4.22 7.05
C HIS A 80 -17.90 -4.01 7.73
N LYS A 81 -18.11 -2.85 8.37
CA LYS A 81 -19.40 -2.52 8.99
C LYS A 81 -20.55 -2.53 7.98
N ALA A 82 -20.29 -2.08 6.74
CA ALA A 82 -21.32 -1.96 5.72
C ALA A 82 -21.55 -3.24 4.90
N LEU A 83 -20.49 -4.00 4.59
CA LEU A 83 -20.56 -5.18 3.71
C LEU A 83 -20.37 -6.52 4.43
N GLY A 84 -19.98 -6.52 5.71
CA GLY A 84 -19.62 -7.71 6.46
C GLY A 84 -18.24 -8.23 6.07
N ASP A 85 -18.10 -9.55 6.01
CA ASP A 85 -16.85 -10.21 5.63
C ASP A 85 -16.48 -9.94 4.18
N LEU A 86 -15.28 -9.41 3.97
CA LEU A 86 -14.74 -9.08 2.66
C LEU A 86 -13.96 -10.26 2.10
N ASN A 87 -14.51 -10.91 1.07
CA ASN A 87 -13.84 -12.01 0.38
C ASN A 87 -12.86 -11.49 -0.67
N PHE A 88 -11.63 -11.25 -0.25
CA PHE A 88 -10.52 -10.99 -1.18
C PHE A 88 -10.03 -12.30 -1.80
N ARG A 89 -9.97 -12.35 -3.14
CA ARG A 89 -9.47 -13.53 -3.88
C ARG A 89 -8.01 -13.86 -3.56
N TYR A 90 -7.20 -12.82 -3.34
CA TYR A 90 -5.78 -12.94 -3.00
C TYR A 90 -5.48 -12.03 -1.82
N ASN A 91 -4.61 -12.51 -0.94
CA ASN A 91 -3.97 -11.67 0.05
C ASN A 91 -2.79 -10.89 -0.58
N THR A 92 -2.20 -9.99 0.18
CA THR A 92 -1.17 -9.04 -0.24
C THR A 92 0.08 -9.78 -0.66
N LYS A 93 0.47 -10.83 0.09
CA LYS A 93 1.64 -11.65 -0.26
C LYS A 93 1.42 -12.46 -1.54
N GLU A 94 0.25 -13.05 -1.71
CA GLU A 94 -0.12 -13.78 -2.94
C GLU A 94 -0.15 -12.85 -4.15
N THR A 95 -0.73 -11.66 -3.99
CA THR A 95 -0.76 -10.63 -5.03
C THR A 95 0.67 -10.27 -5.46
N LEU A 96 1.57 -10.03 -4.51
CA LEU A 96 2.98 -9.74 -4.81
C LEU A 96 3.72 -10.90 -5.49
N LYS A 97 3.40 -12.15 -5.15
CA LYS A 97 3.98 -13.33 -5.82
C LYS A 97 3.55 -13.44 -7.28
N ASN A 98 2.35 -12.98 -7.63
CA ASN A 98 1.82 -12.97 -9.00
C ASN A 98 2.38 -11.82 -9.86
N LEU A 99 3.23 -10.95 -9.32
CA LEU A 99 3.93 -9.90 -10.10
C LEU A 99 5.23 -10.40 -10.76
N LYS A 100 5.62 -11.65 -10.48
CA LYS A 100 6.70 -12.34 -11.20
C LYS A 100 6.19 -12.84 -12.55
#